data_AF-A0A534Q5T4-F1
#
_entry.id   AF-A0A534Q5T4-F1
#
_cell.length_a   1.000
_cell.length_b   1.000
_cell.length_c   1.000
_cell.angle_alpha   90.00
_cell.angle_beta   90.00
_cell.angle_gamma   90.00
#
_symmetry.space_group_name_H-M   'P 1'
#
loop_
_entity.id
_entity.type
_entity.pdbx_description
1 polymer ?
#
loop_
_entity_poly.entity_id
_entity_poly.type
_entity_poly.pdbx_seq_one_letter_code
_entity_poly.pdbx_strand_id
1 'polypeptide(L)'
;MRLLQHRIAGPEPCPYLPGLQSTTETLLMTGVSPSELEHLLERGWRRFGPVYFRPVCKGCAECISVRVPVQSFAPSPNLKRVARRAAQVRLEVGAPQVDDARLALYRRWHASREAERGWKPDRIGAESYAMQFCFPHPAAREFSYWEGETLVGVGIADETPR
;
A
#
# COMPACT_ATOMS: atom_id res chain seq x y z
N MET A 1 -13.44 -2.25 16.33
CA MET A 1 -13.47 -3.02 15.07
C MET A 1 -14.84 -3.65 14.80
N ARG A 2 -15.31 -3.63 13.55
CA ARG A 2 -16.50 -4.36 13.07
C ARG A 2 -16.14 -5.19 11.83
N LEU A 3 -16.43 -6.49 11.87
CA LEU A 3 -16.30 -7.39 10.73
C LEU A 3 -17.59 -7.36 9.90
N LEU A 4 -17.45 -7.10 8.59
CA LEU A 4 -18.56 -7.03 7.65
C LEU A 4 -18.62 -8.26 6.75
N GLN A 5 -17.48 -8.82 6.39
CA GLN A 5 -17.39 -10.00 5.54
C GLN A 5 -16.12 -10.79 5.85
N HIS A 6 -16.20 -12.12 5.77
CA HIS A 6 -15.06 -13.03 5.82
C HIS A 6 -15.19 -14.02 4.65
N ARG A 7 -14.12 -14.16 3.87
CA ARG A 7 -14.07 -15.03 2.70
C ARG A 7 -12.72 -15.73 2.61
N ILE A 8 -12.72 -16.96 2.11
CA ILE A 8 -11.52 -17.66 1.65
C ILE A 8 -11.71 -17.93 0.16
N ALA A 9 -10.71 -17.58 -0.65
CA ALA A 9 -10.73 -17.74 -2.11
C ALA A 9 -9.55 -18.61 -2.58
N GLY A 10 -9.78 -19.40 -3.62
CA GLY A 10 -8.82 -20.36 -4.19
C GLY A 10 -9.25 -21.83 -4.00
N PRO A 11 -8.36 -22.80 -4.31
CA PRO A 11 -7.00 -22.58 -4.81
C PRO A 11 -6.96 -22.06 -6.25
N GLU A 12 -6.04 -21.15 -6.52
CA GLU A 12 -5.71 -20.63 -7.86
C GLU A 12 -4.19 -20.76 -8.10
N PRO A 13 -3.69 -20.67 -9.35
CA PRO A 13 -2.25 -20.66 -9.60
C PRO A 13 -1.54 -19.58 -8.79
N CYS A 14 -0.43 -19.91 -8.12
CA CYS A 14 0.32 -18.93 -7.34
C CYS A 14 0.90 -17.84 -8.27
N PRO A 15 0.67 -16.55 -7.97
CA PRO A 15 1.15 -15.46 -8.83
C PRO A 15 2.67 -15.27 -8.77
N TYR A 16 3.35 -15.85 -7.76
CA TYR A 16 4.79 -15.67 -7.54
C TYR A 16 5.62 -16.92 -7.80
N LEU A 17 5.08 -18.11 -7.51
CA LEU A 17 5.83 -19.37 -7.54
C LEU A 17 5.17 -20.36 -8.53
N PRO A 18 5.76 -20.58 -9.71
CA PRO A 18 5.25 -21.54 -10.69
C PRO A 18 5.06 -22.94 -10.10
N GLY A 19 3.96 -23.60 -10.45
CA GLY A 19 3.65 -24.96 -9.99
C GLY A 19 3.04 -25.03 -8.58
N LEU A 20 2.97 -23.92 -7.85
CA LEU A 20 2.27 -23.86 -6.56
C LEU A 20 0.86 -23.28 -6.71
N GLN A 21 0.02 -23.56 -5.72
CA GLN A 21 -1.32 -22.99 -5.59
C GLN A 21 -1.38 -21.93 -4.49
N SER A 22 -2.25 -20.95 -4.67
CA SER A 22 -2.52 -19.87 -3.72
C SER A 22 -3.95 -19.95 -3.20
N THR A 23 -4.11 -19.74 -1.89
CA THR A 23 -5.40 -19.55 -1.23
C THR A 23 -5.29 -18.29 -0.39
N THR A 24 -6.26 -17.40 -0.50
CA THR A 24 -6.25 -16.11 0.19
C THR A 24 -7.45 -16.02 1.13
N GLU A 25 -7.18 -15.75 2.39
CA GLU A 25 -8.18 -15.38 3.39
C GLU A 25 -8.32 -13.85 3.39
N THR A 26 -9.56 -13.37 3.35
CA THR A 26 -9.90 -11.96 3.26
C THR A 26 -10.99 -11.59 4.27
N LEU A 27 -10.79 -10.47 4.97
CA LEU A 27 -11.73 -9.83 5.88
C LEU A 27 -12.05 -8.42 5.38
N LEU A 28 -13.31 -8.04 5.38
CA LEU A 28 -13.75 -6.66 5.21
C LEU A 28 -14.08 -6.10 6.60
N MET A 29 -13.30 -5.12 7.08
CA MET A 29 -13.45 -4.59 8.43
C MET A 29 -13.43 -3.07 8.46
N THR A 30 -14.18 -2.50 9.40
CA THR A 30 -14.22 -1.06 9.67
C THR A 30 -13.97 -0.77 11.15
N GLY A 31 -13.59 0.47 11.46
CA GLY A 31 -13.30 0.89 12.84
C GLY A 31 -12.19 0.08 13.50
N VAL A 32 -11.17 -0.31 12.74
CA VAL A 32 -9.95 -0.96 13.23
C VAL A 32 -9.04 0.12 13.80
N SER A 33 -8.56 -0.07 15.02
CA SER A 33 -7.60 0.81 15.69
C SER A 33 -6.16 0.51 15.24
N PRO A 34 -5.22 1.45 15.42
CA PRO A 34 -3.81 1.21 15.09
C PRO A 34 -3.22 0.01 15.83
N SER A 35 -3.61 -0.20 17.10
CA SER A 35 -3.19 -1.37 17.88
C SER A 35 -3.77 -2.67 17.33
N GLU A 36 -5.05 -2.71 16.93
CA GLU A 36 -5.63 -3.89 16.28
C GLU A 36 -4.96 -4.19 14.94
N LEU A 37 -4.63 -3.16 14.15
CA LEU A 37 -3.87 -3.30 12.92
C LEU A 37 -2.48 -3.92 13.18
N GLU A 38 -1.75 -3.44 14.19
CA GLU A 38 -0.45 -4.00 14.57
C GLU A 38 -0.52 -5.52 14.79
N HIS A 39 -1.47 -5.99 15.62
CA HIS A 39 -1.65 -7.42 15.88
C HIS A 39 -2.04 -8.21 14.62
N LEU A 40 -2.72 -7.58 13.64
CA LEU A 40 -3.00 -8.22 12.36
C LEU A 40 -1.71 -8.34 11.53
N LEU A 41 -0.91 -7.27 11.42
CA LEU A 41 0.35 -7.25 10.68
C LEU A 41 1.38 -8.25 11.26
N GLU A 42 1.43 -8.41 12.59
CA GLU A 42 2.27 -9.42 13.27
C GLU A 42 1.87 -10.86 12.88
N ARG A 43 0.60 -11.09 12.54
CA ARG A 43 0.06 -12.39 12.11
C ARG A 43 0.04 -12.58 10.60
N GLY A 44 0.77 -11.74 9.86
CA GLY A 44 0.93 -11.84 8.41
C GLY A 44 -0.24 -11.28 7.59
N TRP A 45 -1.17 -10.58 8.22
CA TRP A 45 -2.20 -9.84 7.49
C TRP A 45 -1.60 -8.63 6.78
N ARG A 46 -2.22 -8.26 5.67
CA ARG A 46 -1.95 -7.08 4.85
C ARG A 46 -3.24 -6.29 4.73
N ARG A 47 -3.14 -5.00 4.42
CA ARG A 47 -4.28 -4.07 4.37
C ARG A 47 -4.29 -3.30 3.06
N PHE A 48 -5.47 -3.12 2.50
CA PHE A 48 -5.73 -2.26 1.34
C PHE A 48 -7.14 -1.68 1.46
N GLY A 49 -7.24 -0.37 1.70
CA GLY A 49 -8.51 0.27 2.07
C GLY A 49 -9.16 -0.42 3.30
N PRO A 50 -10.43 -0.87 3.21
CA PRO A 50 -11.10 -1.62 4.28
C PRO A 50 -10.83 -3.14 4.25
N VAL A 51 -10.03 -3.62 3.29
CA VAL A 51 -9.80 -5.04 3.04
C VAL A 51 -8.51 -5.49 3.72
N TYR A 52 -8.60 -6.56 4.51
CA TYR A 52 -7.48 -7.19 5.18
C TYR A 52 -7.33 -8.60 4.62
N PHE A 53 -6.13 -9.00 4.24
CA PHE A 53 -5.94 -10.30 3.60
C PHE A 53 -4.62 -10.94 3.96
N ARG A 54 -4.56 -12.27 3.88
CA ARG A 54 -3.33 -13.04 4.00
C ARG A 54 -3.41 -14.34 3.20
N PRO A 55 -2.28 -14.86 2.71
CA PRO A 55 -2.23 -16.19 2.13
C PRO A 55 -2.37 -17.27 3.21
N VAL A 56 -3.12 -18.33 2.91
CA VAL A 56 -3.39 -19.50 3.77
C VAL A 56 -3.19 -20.81 3.00
N CYS A 57 -2.20 -20.83 2.09
CA CYS A 57 -1.91 -21.94 1.21
C CYS A 57 -1.56 -23.22 1.99
N LYS A 58 -2.13 -24.37 1.58
CA LYS A 58 -1.82 -25.65 2.22
C LYS A 58 -0.38 -26.07 1.93
N GLY A 59 0.43 -26.24 2.98
CA GLY A 59 1.80 -26.75 2.86
C GLY A 59 2.81 -25.78 2.25
N CYS A 60 2.50 -24.49 2.16
CA CYS A 60 3.41 -23.46 1.65
C CYS A 60 3.45 -22.26 2.60
N ALA A 61 4.65 -21.78 2.91
CA ALA A 61 4.89 -20.65 3.83
C ALA A 61 5.79 -19.55 3.22
N GLU A 62 5.99 -19.56 1.90
CA GLU A 62 6.91 -18.65 1.19
C GLU A 62 6.47 -17.17 1.17
N CYS A 63 5.21 -16.91 1.49
CA CYS A 63 4.67 -15.54 1.60
C CYS A 63 5.09 -14.88 2.91
N ILE A 64 6.36 -14.50 3.03
CA ILE A 64 6.95 -13.98 4.26
C ILE A 64 6.83 -12.46 4.31
N SER A 65 6.40 -11.93 5.46
CA SER A 65 6.43 -10.49 5.74
C SER A 65 7.85 -10.04 6.07
N VAL A 66 8.40 -9.09 5.31
CA VAL A 66 9.73 -8.54 5.55
C VAL A 66 9.67 -7.40 6.58
N ARG A 67 10.73 -7.25 7.36
CA ARG A 67 10.95 -6.13 8.29
C ARG A 67 12.30 -5.49 7.97
N VAL A 68 12.35 -4.16 7.96
CA VAL A 68 13.58 -3.39 7.69
C VAL A 68 13.98 -2.66 8.97
N PRO A 69 15.21 -2.86 9.50
CA PRO A 69 15.65 -2.24 10.75
C PRO A 69 16.03 -0.77 10.54
N VAL A 70 15.01 0.09 10.43
CA VAL A 70 15.16 1.52 10.08
C VAL A 70 16.04 2.30 11.06
N GLN A 71 16.10 1.91 12.34
CA GLN A 71 16.93 2.58 13.35
C GLN A 71 18.44 2.47 13.06
N SER A 72 18.85 1.45 12.31
CA SER A 72 20.25 1.20 11.92
C SER A 72 20.61 1.79 10.55
N PHE A 73 19.65 2.42 9.88
CA PHE A 73 19.85 2.91 8.52
C PHE A 73 20.84 4.09 8.50
N ALA A 74 21.94 3.91 7.76
CA ALA A 74 22.88 4.97 7.45
C ALA A 74 22.91 5.20 5.92
N PRO A 75 22.62 6.42 5.43
CA PRO A 75 22.58 6.68 4.00
C PRO A 75 23.98 6.55 3.38
N SER A 76 24.08 5.72 2.34
CA SER A 76 25.31 5.57 1.55
C SER A 76 25.72 6.88 0.87
N PRO A 77 26.98 7.04 0.42
CA PRO A 77 27.41 8.22 -0.32
C PRO A 77 26.55 8.51 -1.57
N ASN A 78 26.01 7.47 -2.21
CA ASN A 78 25.09 7.63 -3.33
C ASN A 78 23.74 8.20 -2.87
N LEU A 79 23.15 7.68 -1.79
CA LEU A 79 21.89 8.19 -1.23
C LEU A 79 22.02 9.64 -0.77
N LYS A 80 23.14 10.00 -0.14
CA LYS A 80 23.45 11.40 0.21
C LYS A 80 23.51 12.29 -1.03
N ARG A 81 24.07 11.80 -2.15
CA ARG A 81 24.13 12.54 -3.41
C ARG A 81 22.74 12.73 -4.03
N VAL A 82 21.90 11.69 -4.01
CA VAL A 82 20.51 11.76 -4.47
C VAL A 82 19.71 12.75 -3.63
N ALA A 83 19.81 12.68 -2.30
CA ALA A 83 19.12 13.61 -1.39
C ALA A 83 19.47 15.08 -1.69
N ARG A 84 20.74 15.39 -1.95
CA ARG A 84 21.14 16.76 -2.35
C ARG A 84 20.55 17.22 -3.68
N ARG A 85 20.38 16.30 -4.64
CA ARG A 85 19.77 16.61 -5.95
C ARG A 85 18.25 16.76 -5.88
N ALA A 86 17.64 16.21 -4.84
CA ALA A 86 16.22 16.31 -4.57
C ALA A 86 15.91 17.37 -3.49
N ALA A 87 16.84 18.31 -3.22
CA ALA A 87 16.70 19.30 -2.15
C ALA A 87 15.48 20.23 -2.35
N GLN A 88 15.02 20.39 -3.59
CA GLN A 88 13.80 21.14 -3.94
C GLN A 88 12.51 20.35 -3.68
N VAL A 89 12.59 19.03 -3.47
CA VAL A 89 11.43 18.19 -3.24
C VAL A 89 10.99 18.32 -1.79
N ARG A 90 9.78 18.84 -1.60
CA ARG A 90 9.15 19.00 -0.30
C ARG A 90 8.28 17.78 -0.01
N LEU A 91 8.51 17.15 1.14
CA LEU A 91 7.67 16.07 1.65
C LEU A 91 6.68 16.63 2.67
N GLU A 92 5.40 16.31 2.51
CA GLU A 92 4.39 16.48 3.55
C GLU A 92 3.81 15.11 3.94
N VAL A 93 3.57 14.91 5.23
CA VAL A 93 2.96 13.69 5.76
C VAL A 93 1.63 14.04 6.41
N GLY A 94 0.56 13.37 6.00
CA GLY A 94 -0.79 13.65 6.49
C GLY A 94 -1.74 12.46 6.35
N ALA A 95 -3.03 12.68 6.59
CA ALA A 95 -4.04 11.69 6.22
C ALA A 95 -4.14 11.57 4.69
N PRO A 96 -4.41 10.39 4.11
CA PRO A 96 -4.62 10.27 2.68
C PRO A 96 -5.80 11.11 2.19
N GLN A 97 -5.61 11.74 1.02
CA GLN A 97 -6.59 12.67 0.45
C GLN A 97 -6.92 12.29 -0.99
N VAL A 98 -8.06 12.78 -1.47
CA VAL A 98 -8.44 12.65 -2.88
C VAL A 98 -8.72 14.05 -3.43
N ASP A 99 -8.06 14.38 -4.54
CA ASP A 99 -8.24 15.61 -5.30
C ASP A 99 -7.79 15.42 -6.75
N ASP A 100 -7.96 16.45 -7.57
CA ASP A 100 -7.62 16.39 -8.99
C ASP A 100 -6.13 16.16 -9.25
N ALA A 101 -5.24 16.69 -8.40
CA ALA A 101 -3.80 16.53 -8.55
C ALA A 101 -3.38 15.07 -8.34
N ARG A 102 -3.88 14.42 -7.28
CA ARG A 102 -3.64 13.00 -6.97
C ARG A 102 -4.25 12.08 -8.01
N LEU A 103 -5.48 12.36 -8.44
CA LEU A 103 -6.14 11.60 -9.49
C LEU A 103 -5.39 11.73 -10.83
N ALA A 104 -4.91 12.93 -11.18
CA ALA A 104 -4.10 13.13 -12.37
C ALA A 104 -2.77 12.37 -12.28
N LEU A 105 -2.10 12.40 -11.13
CA LEU A 105 -0.87 11.65 -10.89
C LEU A 105 -1.10 10.14 -11.01
N TYR A 106 -2.16 9.62 -10.38
CA TYR A 106 -2.55 8.21 -10.48
C TYR A 106 -2.79 7.80 -11.92
N ARG A 107 -3.57 8.57 -12.69
CA ARG A 107 -3.83 8.28 -14.11
C ARG A 107 -2.55 8.24 -14.94
N ARG A 108 -1.63 9.20 -14.73
CA ARG A 108 -0.33 9.20 -15.43
C ARG A 108 0.49 7.95 -15.09
N TRP A 109 0.58 7.61 -13.80
CA TRP A 109 1.31 6.42 -13.34
C TRP A 109 0.67 5.13 -13.87
N HIS A 110 -0.65 5.00 -13.79
CA HIS A 110 -1.35 3.82 -14.25
C HIS A 110 -1.19 3.62 -15.76
N ALA A 111 -1.32 4.70 -16.55
CA ALA A 111 -1.08 4.66 -17.99
C ALA A 111 0.34 4.22 -18.35
N SER A 112 1.36 4.61 -17.57
CA SER A 112 2.72 4.09 -17.81
C SER A 112 2.83 2.60 -17.47
N ARG A 113 2.12 2.10 -16.46
CA ARG A 113 2.08 0.66 -16.16
C ARG A 113 1.31 -0.15 -17.20
N GLU A 114 0.27 0.40 -17.81
CA GLU A 114 -0.40 -0.21 -18.97
C GLU A 114 0.58 -0.38 -20.13
N ALA A 115 1.32 0.68 -20.47
CA ALA A 115 2.26 0.67 -21.58
C ALA A 115 3.51 -0.21 -21.31
N GLU A 116 4.11 -0.12 -20.13
CA GLU A 116 5.37 -0.80 -19.80
C GLU A 116 5.17 -2.24 -19.34
N ARG A 117 4.04 -2.56 -18.71
CA ARG A 117 3.80 -3.84 -18.02
C ARG A 117 2.55 -4.56 -18.49
N GLY A 118 1.83 -4.04 -19.49
CA GLY A 118 0.63 -4.65 -20.03
C GLY A 118 -0.51 -4.74 -19.01
N TRP A 119 -0.56 -3.82 -18.05
CA TRP A 119 -1.69 -3.75 -17.11
C TRP A 119 -2.99 -3.48 -17.87
N LYS A 120 -4.10 -4.01 -17.34
CA LYS A 120 -5.42 -3.72 -17.89
C LYS A 120 -5.73 -2.24 -17.68
N PRO A 121 -6.38 -1.56 -18.65
CA PRO A 121 -6.80 -0.18 -18.46
C PRO A 121 -7.61 0.00 -17.18
N ASP A 122 -7.21 0.97 -16.36
CA ASP A 122 -7.93 1.33 -15.14
C ASP A 122 -8.18 2.84 -15.10
N ARG A 123 -9.45 3.21 -15.01
CA ARG A 123 -9.90 4.60 -14.96
C ARG A 123 -10.77 4.80 -13.74
N ILE A 124 -10.18 4.59 -12.56
CA ILE A 124 -10.89 4.88 -11.32
C ILE A 124 -11.23 6.38 -11.23
N GLY A 125 -12.47 6.64 -10.79
CA GLY A 125 -12.91 7.97 -10.39
C GLY A 125 -12.51 8.29 -8.94
N ALA A 126 -12.88 9.49 -8.48
CA ALA A 126 -12.59 9.97 -7.13
C ALA A 126 -13.10 9.02 -6.03
N GLU A 127 -14.31 8.47 -6.19
CA GLU A 127 -14.90 7.54 -5.22
C GLU A 127 -14.10 6.25 -5.09
N SER A 128 -13.77 5.61 -6.21
CA SER A 128 -12.97 4.38 -6.22
C SER A 128 -11.55 4.62 -5.70
N TYR A 129 -10.93 5.75 -6.04
CA TYR A 129 -9.65 6.16 -5.47
C TYR A 129 -9.75 6.31 -3.94
N ALA A 130 -10.78 7.02 -3.46
CA ALA A 130 -11.00 7.22 -2.04
C ALA A 130 -11.22 5.89 -1.30
N MET A 131 -11.99 4.97 -1.88
CA MET A 131 -12.23 3.64 -1.28
C MET A 131 -10.96 2.79 -1.17
N GLN A 132 -10.03 2.93 -2.12
CA GLN A 132 -8.81 2.13 -2.15
C GLN A 132 -7.69 2.73 -1.31
N PHE A 133 -7.45 4.04 -1.45
CA PHE A 133 -6.27 4.72 -0.92
C PHE A 133 -6.59 5.66 0.25
N CYS A 134 -7.82 6.15 0.33
CA CYS A 134 -8.23 7.15 1.34
C CYS A 134 -9.29 6.64 2.31
N PHE A 135 -9.53 5.31 2.33
CA PHE A 135 -10.54 4.75 3.21
C PHE A 135 -10.19 5.10 4.66
N PRO A 136 -11.10 5.72 5.43
CA PRO A 136 -10.77 6.25 6.74
C PRO A 136 -10.15 5.19 7.66
N HIS A 137 -8.94 5.46 8.12
CA HIS A 137 -8.26 4.63 9.09
C HIS A 137 -7.25 5.46 9.90
N PRO A 138 -7.24 5.35 11.23
CA PRO A 138 -6.40 6.18 12.09
C PRO A 138 -4.90 5.95 11.89
N ALA A 139 -4.49 4.77 11.41
CA ALA A 139 -3.08 4.48 11.11
C ALA A 139 -2.65 5.03 9.74
N ALA A 140 -3.58 5.31 8.81
CA ALA A 140 -3.18 5.61 7.44
C ALA A 140 -2.45 6.96 7.35
N ARG A 141 -1.36 6.97 6.59
CA ARG A 141 -0.53 8.14 6.29
C ARG A 141 -0.28 8.21 4.80
N GLU A 142 -0.33 9.43 4.27
CA GLU A 142 0.12 9.75 2.95
C GLU A 142 1.39 10.59 3.03
N PHE A 143 2.38 10.20 2.24
CA PHE A 143 3.62 10.92 1.97
C PHE A 143 3.44 11.60 0.61
N SER A 144 3.22 12.91 0.59
CA SER A 144 3.07 13.69 -0.64
C SER A 144 4.35 14.45 -0.94
N TYR A 145 4.87 14.25 -2.16
CA TYR A 145 6.12 14.82 -2.62
C TYR A 145 5.83 15.91 -3.65
N TRP A 146 6.32 17.12 -3.38
CA TRP A 146 6.03 18.32 -4.14
C TRP A 146 7.29 18.96 -4.70
N GLU A 147 7.25 19.39 -5.95
CA GLU A 147 8.21 20.33 -6.53
C GLU A 147 7.49 21.66 -6.79
N GLY A 148 7.77 22.67 -5.97
CA GLY A 148 6.97 23.89 -5.93
C GLY A 148 5.52 23.58 -5.53
N GLU A 149 4.57 23.92 -6.41
CA GLU A 149 3.14 23.65 -6.28
C GLU A 149 2.70 22.36 -7.01
N THR A 150 3.63 21.65 -7.67
CA THR A 150 3.30 20.45 -8.44
C THR A 150 3.49 19.20 -7.58
N LEU A 151 2.43 18.39 -7.45
CA LEU A 151 2.51 17.07 -6.83
C LEU A 151 3.22 16.10 -7.79
N VAL A 152 4.38 15.60 -7.39
CA VAL A 152 5.24 14.72 -8.20
C VAL A 152 5.26 13.27 -7.71
N GLY A 153 4.82 13.01 -6.48
CA GLY A 153 4.80 11.66 -5.92
C GLY A 153 3.83 11.54 -4.74
N VAL A 154 3.28 10.34 -4.58
CA VAL A 154 2.46 9.95 -3.43
C VAL A 154 2.88 8.56 -2.97
N GLY A 155 3.04 8.39 -1.66
CA GLY A 155 3.20 7.10 -1.00
C GLY A 155 2.15 6.93 0.10
N ILE A 156 1.64 5.72 0.29
CA ILE A 156 0.71 5.38 1.37
C ILE A 156 1.38 4.39 2.30
N ALA A 157 1.29 4.64 3.60
CA ALA A 157 1.74 3.72 4.64
C ALA A 157 0.74 3.73 5.80
N ASP A 158 0.87 2.74 6.68
CA ASP A 158 0.17 2.74 7.97
C ASP A 158 1.21 2.94 9.09
N GLU A 159 0.91 3.85 10.03
CA GLU A 159 1.66 4.10 11.25
C GLU A 159 0.96 3.42 12.44
N THR A 160 1.62 2.43 13.03
CA THR A 160 1.13 1.67 14.18
C THR A 160 1.97 2.00 15.44
N PRO A 161 1.51 1.61 16.65
CA PRO A 161 2.16 2.03 17.91
C PRO A 161 3.57 1.46 18.19
N ARG A 162 4.16 0.66 17.28
CA ARG A 162 5.46 0.00 17.46
C ARG A 162 6.44 0.38 16.37
#